data_AF-A0A553K3Y7-F1
#
_entry.id   AF-A0A553K3Y7-F1
#
_cell.length_a   1.000
_cell.length_b   1.000
_cell.length_c   1.000
_cell.angle_alpha   90.00
_cell.angle_beta   90.00
_cell.angle_gamma   90.00
#
_symmetry.space_group_name_H-M   'P 1'
#
loop_
_entity.id
_entity.type
_entity.pdbx_description
1 polymer ?
#
loop_
_entity_poly.entity_id
_entity_poly.type
_entity_poly.pdbx_seq_one_letter_code
_entity_poly.pdbx_strand_id
1 'polypeptide(L)'
;MSSGSASTSRGEEGPGWVLWSEAEPSRLERDRAEMQQFAPDVVYQDPNPDTGAMFRHGGWSGELPRWPFQRPEPVGFDELIGDHGLLFVLEYSAAHPMLPPTIYPVRPEPEVEEQTQATWHVAPGGSLCLLQSDGAWRPEASITELLLKASGWRVEYALMKAGVIDRMTVNGIVSDSTSDHLIAKAVTRGTDGSTQRGEERENDVPQ
;
A
#
# COMPACT_ATOMS: atom_id res chain seq x y z
N MET A 1 -62.14 19.67 -26.50
CA MET A 1 -62.21 18.19 -26.45
C MET A 1 -60.81 17.71 -26.81
N SER A 2 -59.88 17.57 -25.86
CA SER A 2 -59.74 16.42 -24.91
C SER A 2 -59.73 15.10 -25.68
N SER A 3 -58.71 14.23 -25.66
CA SER A 3 -57.65 13.90 -24.70
C SER A 3 -56.49 13.25 -25.50
N GLY A 4 -55.20 13.22 -25.14
CA GLY A 4 -54.58 13.11 -23.82
C GLY A 4 -54.28 11.63 -23.52
N SER A 5 -53.03 11.18 -23.71
CA SER A 5 -52.29 10.27 -22.81
C SER A 5 -50.95 9.86 -23.42
N ALA A 6 -49.91 10.60 -23.05
CA ALA A 6 -48.54 10.10 -23.01
C ALA A 6 -48.40 9.28 -21.72
N SER A 7 -47.99 8.01 -21.83
CA SER A 7 -47.60 7.21 -20.68
C SER A 7 -46.08 7.25 -20.60
N THR A 8 -45.56 8.11 -19.74
CA THR A 8 -44.17 8.05 -19.28
C THR A 8 -44.22 7.50 -17.87
N SER A 9 -43.87 6.23 -17.72
CA SER A 9 -43.59 5.63 -16.42
C SER A 9 -42.32 6.27 -15.85
N ARG A 10 -42.48 7.23 -14.94
CA ARG A 10 -41.42 7.66 -14.02
C ARG A 10 -41.16 6.49 -13.07
N GLY A 11 -40.01 5.83 -13.23
CA GLY A 11 -39.43 5.06 -12.15
C GLY A 11 -39.08 6.03 -11.02
N GLU A 12 -39.59 5.76 -9.83
CA GLU A 12 -39.22 6.49 -8.62
C GLU A 12 -37.77 6.13 -8.26
N GLU A 13 -36.83 7.01 -8.59
CA GLU A 13 -35.49 6.98 -8.01
C GLU A 13 -35.62 7.38 -6.54
N GLY A 14 -35.39 6.43 -5.63
CA GLY A 14 -35.14 6.75 -4.23
C GLY A 14 -33.95 7.72 -4.11
N PRO A 15 -33.76 8.43 -2.98
CA PRO A 15 -32.65 9.38 -2.86
C PRO A 15 -31.34 8.65 -3.17
N GLY A 16 -30.76 8.98 -4.34
CA GLY A 16 -29.53 8.38 -4.82
C GLY A 16 -28.45 8.59 -3.76
N TRP A 17 -27.77 7.51 -3.38
CA TRP A 17 -26.65 7.60 -2.47
C TRP A 17 -25.54 8.36 -3.19
N VAL A 18 -25.24 9.58 -2.71
CA VAL A 18 -24.19 10.40 -3.31
C VAL A 18 -22.84 9.78 -2.96
N LEU A 19 -22.02 9.51 -3.98
CA LEU A 19 -20.64 9.04 -3.78
C LEU A 19 -19.78 10.17 -3.20
N TRP A 20 -18.76 9.82 -2.42
CA TRP A 20 -17.87 10.85 -1.87
C TRP A 20 -17.22 11.68 -2.98
N SER A 21 -16.89 11.07 -4.12
CA SER A 21 -16.27 11.74 -5.27
C SER A 21 -17.22 12.70 -5.98
N GLU A 22 -18.54 12.51 -5.82
CA GLU A 22 -19.57 13.43 -6.32
C GLU A 22 -19.81 14.57 -5.33
N ALA A 23 -19.72 14.29 -4.03
CA ALA A 23 -19.82 15.29 -2.98
C ALA A 23 -18.58 16.20 -2.92
N GLU A 24 -17.39 15.65 -3.17
CA GLU A 24 -16.09 16.31 -3.08
C GLU A 24 -15.26 16.13 -4.37
N PRO A 25 -15.73 16.60 -5.53
CA PRO A 25 -15.08 16.33 -6.83
C PRO A 25 -13.67 16.95 -6.92
N SER A 26 -13.47 18.13 -6.34
CA SER A 26 -12.16 18.80 -6.30
C SER A 26 -11.12 18.00 -5.52
N ARG A 27 -11.55 17.22 -4.52
CA ARG A 27 -10.67 16.31 -3.77
C ARG A 27 -10.16 15.19 -4.65
N LEU A 28 -11.05 14.55 -5.43
CA LEU A 28 -10.64 13.50 -6.37
C LEU A 28 -9.71 14.05 -7.47
N GLU A 29 -10.00 15.22 -8.01
CA GLU A 29 -9.14 15.88 -9.01
C GLU A 29 -7.73 16.13 -8.45
N ARG A 30 -7.65 16.63 -7.21
CA ARG A 30 -6.37 16.81 -6.52
C ARG A 30 -5.63 15.50 -6.34
N ASP A 31 -6.29 14.46 -5.82
CA ASP A 31 -5.68 13.14 -5.62
C ASP A 31 -5.15 12.58 -6.95
N ARG A 32 -5.90 12.74 -8.06
CA ARG A 32 -5.43 12.34 -9.40
C ARG A 32 -4.18 13.11 -9.85
N ALA A 33 -4.16 14.42 -9.64
CA ALA A 33 -3.01 15.25 -10.00
C ALA A 33 -1.76 14.89 -9.18
N GLU A 34 -1.91 14.66 -7.88
CA GLU A 34 -0.82 14.23 -6.99
C GLU A 34 -0.31 12.83 -7.38
N MET A 35 -1.22 11.88 -7.64
CA MET A 35 -0.86 10.52 -8.08
C MET A 35 -0.11 10.51 -9.41
N GLN A 36 -0.54 11.31 -10.39
CA GLN A 36 0.13 11.40 -11.68
C GLN A 36 1.59 11.90 -11.56
N GLN A 37 1.87 12.73 -10.55
CA GLN A 37 3.23 13.20 -10.26
C GLN A 37 4.04 12.20 -9.45
N PHE A 38 3.41 11.53 -8.49
CA PHE A 38 4.07 10.64 -7.55
C PHE A 38 4.36 9.25 -8.13
N ALA A 39 3.38 8.65 -8.80
CA ALA A 39 3.43 7.28 -9.32
C ALA A 39 2.60 7.19 -10.61
N PRO A 40 3.13 7.64 -11.76
CA PRO A 40 2.37 7.84 -13.00
C PRO A 40 1.77 6.56 -13.60
N ASP A 41 2.33 5.40 -13.25
CA ASP A 41 1.87 4.09 -13.75
C ASP A 41 0.77 3.48 -12.87
N VAL A 42 0.43 4.10 -11.73
CA VAL A 42 -0.66 3.65 -10.87
C VAL A 42 -2.00 4.03 -11.48
N VAL A 43 -2.92 3.06 -11.53
CA VAL A 43 -4.21 3.21 -12.21
C VAL A 43 -5.30 3.53 -11.19
N TYR A 44 -6.07 4.58 -11.46
CA TYR A 44 -7.31 4.85 -10.73
C TYR A 44 -8.39 3.84 -11.16
N GLN A 45 -9.07 3.28 -10.17
CA GLN A 45 -10.23 2.41 -10.35
C GLN A 45 -11.48 3.20 -9.98
N ASP A 46 -12.39 3.37 -10.94
CA ASP A 46 -13.66 4.05 -10.70
C ASP A 46 -14.54 3.26 -9.70
N PRO A 47 -15.42 3.94 -8.94
CA PRO A 47 -16.37 3.28 -8.05
C PRO A 47 -17.18 2.20 -8.79
N ASN A 48 -17.12 0.98 -8.27
CA ASN A 48 -17.84 -0.15 -8.86
C ASN A 48 -18.58 -0.94 -7.76
N PRO A 49 -19.92 -0.93 -7.73
CA PRO A 49 -20.70 -1.65 -6.72
C PRO A 49 -20.64 -3.18 -6.89
N ASP A 50 -20.27 -3.66 -8.09
CA ASP A 50 -20.30 -5.07 -8.47
C ASP A 50 -18.96 -5.79 -8.20
N THR A 51 -17.87 -5.08 -7.92
CA THR A 51 -16.55 -5.65 -7.58
C THR A 51 -16.43 -6.11 -6.12
N GLY A 52 -17.55 -6.23 -5.41
CA GLY A 52 -17.59 -6.63 -4.00
C GLY A 52 -17.25 -5.46 -3.06
N ALA A 53 -16.33 -5.68 -2.12
CA ALA A 53 -15.85 -4.65 -1.20
C ALA A 53 -14.79 -3.74 -1.86
N MET A 54 -13.94 -4.33 -2.71
CA MET A 54 -12.82 -3.66 -3.34
C MET A 54 -13.29 -2.67 -4.41
N PHE A 55 -12.76 -1.44 -4.35
CA PHE A 55 -13.13 -0.30 -5.20
C PHE A 55 -14.62 0.08 -5.19
N ARG A 56 -15.39 -0.33 -4.17
CA ARG A 56 -16.80 0.07 -4.02
C ARG A 56 -17.00 1.59 -4.07
N HIS A 57 -16.03 2.33 -3.54
CA HIS A 57 -16.02 3.80 -3.56
C HIS A 57 -14.84 4.36 -4.36
N GLY A 58 -14.32 3.56 -5.29
CA GLY A 58 -13.13 3.85 -6.08
C GLY A 58 -11.83 3.63 -5.30
N GLY A 59 -10.72 3.79 -5.99
CA GLY A 59 -9.40 3.58 -5.39
C GLY A 59 -8.28 3.59 -6.42
N TRP A 60 -7.14 3.04 -6.02
CA TRP A 60 -5.94 2.97 -6.85
C TRP A 60 -5.33 1.57 -6.80
N SER A 61 -4.72 1.14 -7.89
CA SER A 61 -3.99 -0.12 -7.96
C SER A 61 -2.76 0.04 -8.82
N GLY A 62 -1.62 -0.49 -8.39
CA GLY A 62 -0.39 -0.43 -9.17
C GLY A 62 0.84 -0.66 -8.31
N GLU A 63 1.99 -0.34 -8.87
CA GLU A 63 3.28 -0.45 -8.19
C GLU A 63 3.77 0.95 -7.81
N LEU A 64 4.18 1.12 -6.55
CA LEU A 64 4.80 2.35 -6.08
C LEU A 64 6.24 2.47 -6.61
N PRO A 65 6.77 3.70 -6.77
CA PRO A 65 8.18 3.88 -7.04
C PRO A 65 9.01 3.13 -5.99
N ARG A 66 10.07 2.47 -6.44
CA ARG A 66 10.93 1.66 -5.58
C ARG A 66 11.58 2.50 -4.47
N TRP A 67 11.98 3.73 -4.78
CA TRP A 67 12.60 4.68 -3.85
C TRP A 67 12.07 6.11 -4.07
N PRO A 68 10.91 6.47 -3.49
CA PRO A 68 10.30 7.79 -3.68
C PRO A 68 10.81 8.87 -2.69
N PHE A 69 11.85 8.58 -1.92
CA PHE A 69 12.33 9.49 -0.87
C PHE A 69 13.21 10.60 -1.42
N GLN A 70 13.18 11.77 -0.78
CA GLN A 70 14.00 12.94 -1.15
C GLN A 70 15.45 12.80 -0.65
N ARG A 71 16.05 11.63 -0.81
CA ARG A 71 17.42 11.32 -0.43
C ARG A 71 18.00 10.23 -1.35
N PRO A 72 19.33 10.14 -1.48
CA PRO A 72 19.95 9.09 -2.28
C PRO A 72 19.54 7.69 -1.82
N GLU A 73 19.43 6.79 -2.77
CA GLU A 73 19.23 5.36 -2.50
C GLU A 73 20.47 4.79 -1.77
N PRO A 74 20.29 4.05 -0.67
CA PRO A 74 21.39 3.39 0.04
C PRO A 74 22.07 2.31 -0.80
N VAL A 75 23.35 2.06 -0.51
CA VAL A 75 24.11 0.98 -1.16
C VAL A 75 23.51 -0.39 -0.80
N GLY A 76 23.38 -1.27 -1.80
CA GLY A 76 22.85 -2.64 -1.65
C GLY A 76 21.32 -2.74 -1.57
N PHE A 77 20.62 -1.65 -1.92
CA PHE A 77 19.16 -1.61 -1.86
C PHE A 77 18.49 -2.50 -2.92
N ASP A 78 19.06 -2.55 -4.11
CA ASP A 78 18.69 -3.47 -5.19
C ASP A 78 18.83 -4.94 -4.78
N GLU A 79 19.89 -5.29 -4.05
CA GLU A 79 20.06 -6.64 -3.52
C GLU A 79 19.02 -6.98 -2.44
N LEU A 80 18.58 -6.00 -1.64
CA LEU A 80 17.60 -6.22 -0.58
C LEU A 80 16.17 -6.40 -1.11
N ILE A 81 15.73 -5.54 -2.03
CA ILE A 81 14.33 -5.50 -2.45
C ILE A 81 14.08 -5.81 -3.93
N GLY A 82 15.15 -5.92 -4.73
CA GLY A 82 15.08 -6.12 -6.18
C GLY A 82 14.79 -4.83 -6.94
N ASP A 83 14.26 -4.98 -8.15
CA ASP A 83 13.93 -3.86 -9.06
C ASP A 83 12.51 -3.30 -8.83
N HIS A 84 11.74 -3.93 -7.95
CA HIS A 84 10.31 -3.64 -7.78
C HIS A 84 10.01 -2.91 -6.46
N GLY A 85 9.08 -1.97 -6.54
CA GLY A 85 8.50 -1.30 -5.38
C GLY A 85 7.44 -2.14 -4.68
N LEU A 86 6.47 -1.46 -4.07
CA LEU A 86 5.32 -2.10 -3.45
C LEU A 86 4.19 -2.21 -4.47
N LEU A 87 3.78 -3.43 -4.82
CA LEU A 87 2.51 -3.64 -5.50
C LEU A 87 1.39 -3.52 -4.47
N PHE A 88 0.40 -2.67 -4.71
CA PHE A 88 -0.63 -2.33 -3.72
C PHE A 88 -2.01 -2.12 -4.35
N VAL A 89 -3.00 -2.14 -3.46
CA VAL A 89 -4.35 -1.61 -3.67
C VAL A 89 -4.61 -0.56 -2.61
N LEU A 90 -5.19 0.57 -3.00
CA LEU A 90 -5.70 1.60 -2.10
C LEU A 90 -7.21 1.72 -2.33
N GLU A 91 -7.97 1.65 -1.25
CA GLU A 91 -9.43 1.74 -1.28
C GLU A 91 -9.90 2.99 -0.56
N TYR A 92 -10.77 3.76 -1.22
CA TYR A 92 -11.52 4.79 -0.53
C TYR A 92 -12.72 4.18 0.19
N SER A 93 -13.06 4.75 1.35
CA SER A 93 -14.32 4.46 2.03
C SER A 93 -15.40 5.45 1.63
N ALA A 94 -16.66 5.14 1.94
CA ALA A 94 -17.77 6.08 1.78
C ALA A 94 -17.58 7.39 2.57
N ALA A 95 -16.75 7.38 3.61
CA ALA A 95 -16.48 8.52 4.47
C ALA A 95 -15.22 9.31 4.07
N HIS A 96 -14.55 8.96 2.97
CA HIS A 96 -13.46 9.79 2.45
C HIS A 96 -13.99 11.18 2.05
N PRO A 97 -13.27 12.30 2.28
CA PRO A 97 -11.95 12.43 2.90
C PRO A 97 -11.94 12.55 4.43
N MET A 98 -13.08 12.44 5.12
CA MET A 98 -13.11 12.50 6.59
C MET A 98 -12.35 11.33 7.23
N LEU A 99 -12.35 10.16 6.58
CA LEU A 99 -11.49 9.02 6.93
C LEU A 99 -10.38 8.80 5.89
N PRO A 100 -9.20 8.32 6.34
CA PRO A 100 -8.12 7.97 5.42
C PRO A 100 -8.54 6.81 4.50
N PRO A 101 -7.99 6.73 3.28
CA PRO A 101 -8.08 5.51 2.50
C PRO A 101 -7.34 4.35 3.19
N THR A 102 -7.73 3.12 2.85
CA THR A 102 -7.06 1.91 3.33
C THR A 102 -6.09 1.39 2.28
N ILE A 103 -4.87 1.02 2.67
CA ILE A 103 -3.85 0.51 1.76
C ILE A 103 -3.60 -0.98 2.06
N TYR A 104 -3.68 -1.80 1.04
CA TYR A 104 -3.41 -3.23 1.06
C TYR A 104 -2.16 -3.54 0.24
N PRO A 105 -1.12 -4.12 0.85
CA PRO A 105 0.04 -4.62 0.14
C PRO A 105 -0.32 -5.93 -0.60
N VAL A 106 -0.08 -5.98 -1.91
CA VAL A 106 -0.31 -7.17 -2.74
C VAL A 106 1.00 -7.92 -2.98
N ARG A 107 2.11 -7.21 -3.11
CA ARG A 107 3.44 -7.82 -3.20
C ARG A 107 4.51 -6.94 -2.57
N PRO A 108 5.19 -7.41 -1.50
CA PRO A 108 4.93 -8.66 -0.78
C PRO A 108 3.59 -8.60 -0.02
N GLU A 109 2.90 -9.73 0.07
CA GLU A 109 1.73 -9.90 0.93
C GLU A 109 2.22 -10.31 2.34
N PRO A 110 1.78 -9.63 3.41
CA PRO A 110 2.08 -10.03 4.78
C PRO A 110 1.54 -11.43 5.09
N GLU A 111 2.32 -12.21 5.83
CA GLU A 111 1.90 -13.53 6.30
C GLU A 111 0.75 -13.38 7.31
N VAL A 112 -0.10 -14.41 7.40
CA VAL A 112 -1.28 -14.38 8.29
C VAL A 112 -0.87 -14.16 9.74
N GLU A 113 0.26 -14.72 10.15
CA GLU A 113 0.85 -14.58 11.48
C GLU A 113 1.29 -13.13 11.75
N GLU A 114 1.69 -12.39 10.72
CA GLU A 114 2.13 -11.00 10.81
C GLU A 114 0.92 -10.04 10.88
N GLN A 115 -0.25 -10.47 10.40
CA GLN A 115 -1.50 -9.71 10.55
C GLN A 115 -1.86 -9.58 12.03
N THR A 116 -2.37 -8.41 12.43
CA THR A 116 -2.66 -8.02 13.82
C THR A 116 -1.45 -7.69 14.69
N GLN A 117 -0.22 -7.88 14.20
CA GLN A 117 0.97 -7.45 14.92
C GLN A 117 1.24 -5.96 14.67
N ALA A 118 0.95 -5.13 15.68
CA ALA A 118 1.23 -3.69 15.64
C ALA A 118 2.71 -3.38 15.34
N THR A 119 3.61 -4.29 15.73
CA THR A 119 5.05 -4.25 15.45
C THR A 119 5.40 -4.15 13.96
N TRP A 120 4.52 -4.66 13.07
CA TRP A 120 4.72 -4.68 11.62
C TRP A 120 3.76 -3.76 10.86
N HIS A 121 2.98 -2.96 11.59
CA HIS A 121 1.99 -2.06 11.02
C HIS A 121 1.02 -2.77 10.06
N VAL A 122 0.64 -4.01 10.37
CA VAL A 122 -0.35 -4.78 9.60
C VAL A 122 -1.61 -4.99 10.47
N ALA A 123 -2.72 -4.41 10.03
CA ALA A 123 -4.01 -4.53 10.69
C ALA A 123 -4.63 -5.93 10.48
N PRO A 124 -5.67 -6.29 11.25
CA PRO A 124 -6.48 -7.47 10.93
C PRO A 124 -7.01 -7.37 9.48
N GLY A 125 -6.75 -8.41 8.66
CA GLY A 125 -7.13 -8.41 7.24
C GLY A 125 -6.05 -7.91 6.28
N GLY A 126 -4.83 -7.65 6.76
CA GLY A 126 -3.66 -7.43 5.90
C GLY A 126 -3.43 -5.99 5.44
N SER A 127 -4.31 -5.04 5.77
CA SER A 127 -4.09 -3.63 5.45
C SER A 127 -2.97 -3.01 6.29
N LEU A 128 -2.35 -1.95 5.76
CA LEU A 128 -1.30 -1.23 6.45
C LEU A 128 -1.88 -0.20 7.44
N CYS A 129 -1.41 -0.26 8.68
CA CYS A 129 -1.68 0.73 9.72
C CYS A 129 -0.57 1.79 9.74
N LEU A 130 -0.60 2.72 8.78
CA LEU A 130 0.45 3.74 8.54
C LEU A 130 0.27 5.04 9.33
N LEU A 131 -0.85 5.18 10.02
CA LEU A 131 -1.14 6.32 10.88
C LEU A 131 -0.79 5.96 12.33
N GLN A 132 -0.05 6.84 12.99
CA GLN A 132 0.44 6.62 14.35
C GLN A 132 -0.69 6.70 15.39
N SER A 133 -1.79 7.38 15.05
CA SER A 133 -3.00 7.47 15.85
C SER A 133 -4.20 7.74 14.94
N ASP A 134 -5.40 7.40 15.43
CA ASP A 134 -6.67 7.59 14.70
C ASP A 134 -6.92 9.07 14.33
N GLY A 135 -6.27 10.02 15.01
CA GLY A 135 -6.35 11.46 14.75
C GLY A 135 -5.24 12.03 13.86
N ALA A 136 -4.33 11.19 13.33
CA ALA A 136 -3.22 11.66 12.50
C ALA A 136 -3.65 12.00 11.07
N TRP A 137 -4.78 11.48 10.60
CA TRP A 137 -5.36 11.86 9.32
C TRP A 137 -6.03 13.23 9.40
N ARG A 138 -5.84 14.04 8.35
CA ARG A 138 -6.58 15.27 8.13
C ARG A 138 -7.26 15.20 6.77
N PRO A 139 -8.51 15.66 6.61
CA PRO A 139 -9.19 15.65 5.33
C PRO A 139 -8.45 16.35 4.19
N GLU A 140 -7.52 17.25 4.51
CA GLU A 140 -6.69 17.99 3.55
C GLU A 140 -5.35 17.29 3.25
N ALA A 141 -4.97 16.26 4.01
CA ALA A 141 -3.72 15.53 3.84
C ALA A 141 -3.67 14.84 2.48
N SER A 142 -2.48 14.75 1.88
CA SER A 142 -2.30 14.07 0.60
C SER A 142 -2.33 12.55 0.80
N ILE A 143 -2.96 11.82 -0.12
CA ILE A 143 -2.85 10.35 -0.15
C ILE A 143 -1.41 9.90 -0.46
N THR A 144 -0.62 10.72 -1.16
CA THR A 144 0.77 10.40 -1.50
C THR A 144 1.67 10.39 -0.27
N GLU A 145 1.32 11.13 0.80
CA GLU A 145 2.00 11.04 2.10
C GLU A 145 1.82 9.65 2.73
N LEU A 146 0.65 9.03 2.56
CA LEU A 146 0.42 7.64 2.98
C LEU A 146 1.17 6.65 2.09
N LEU A 147 1.19 6.86 0.78
CA LEU A 147 1.93 5.98 -0.14
C LEU A 147 3.45 6.07 0.05
N LEU A 148 3.97 7.23 0.44
CA LEU A 148 5.36 7.41 0.84
C LEU A 148 5.70 6.55 2.05
N LYS A 149 4.81 6.50 3.06
CA LYS A 149 4.93 5.60 4.21
C LYS A 149 4.80 4.14 3.82
N ALA A 150 3.90 3.79 2.90
CA ALA A 150 3.77 2.43 2.37
C ALA A 150 5.04 1.97 1.65
N SER A 151 5.70 2.87 0.93
CA SER A 151 7.01 2.61 0.32
C SER A 151 8.08 2.37 1.39
N GLY A 152 8.04 3.13 2.50
CA GLY A 152 8.91 2.89 3.65
C GLY A 152 8.67 1.53 4.30
N TRP A 153 7.40 1.16 4.48
CA TRP A 153 6.98 -0.15 4.98
C TRP A 153 7.57 -1.29 4.16
N ARG A 154 7.55 -1.20 2.82
CA ARG A 154 8.13 -2.22 1.93
C ARG A 154 9.61 -2.50 2.18
N VAL A 155 10.37 -1.46 2.52
CA VAL A 155 11.81 -1.58 2.81
C VAL A 155 12.02 -2.19 4.19
N GLU A 156 11.31 -1.70 5.21
CA GLU A 156 11.41 -2.26 6.56
C GLU A 156 10.93 -3.70 6.61
N TYR A 157 9.91 -4.04 5.81
CA TYR A 157 9.41 -5.41 5.69
C TYR A 157 10.51 -6.33 5.12
N ALA A 158 11.27 -5.88 4.12
CA ALA A 158 12.41 -6.65 3.62
C ALA A 158 13.53 -6.81 4.68
N LEU A 159 13.84 -5.75 5.43
CA LEU A 159 14.79 -5.81 6.55
C LEU A 159 14.33 -6.79 7.64
N MET A 160 13.03 -6.85 7.90
CA MET A 160 12.42 -7.83 8.80
C MET A 160 12.58 -9.24 8.26
N LYS A 161 12.23 -9.51 7.00
CA LYS A 161 12.40 -10.85 6.40
C LYS A 161 13.88 -11.27 6.34
N ALA A 162 14.81 -10.32 6.26
CA ALA A 162 16.25 -10.56 6.38
C ALA A 162 16.75 -10.73 7.84
N GLY A 163 15.86 -10.63 8.84
CA GLY A 163 16.19 -10.78 10.26
C GLY A 163 17.10 -9.69 10.82
N VAL A 164 17.09 -8.49 10.21
CA VAL A 164 17.95 -7.36 10.61
C VAL A 164 17.27 -6.46 11.63
N ILE A 165 15.95 -6.35 11.56
CA ILE A 165 15.12 -5.61 12.53
C ILE A 165 14.10 -6.56 13.18
N ASP A 166 13.76 -6.28 14.44
CA ASP A 166 12.73 -7.00 15.21
C ASP A 166 11.42 -6.22 15.32
N ARG A 167 11.40 -4.99 14.80
CA ARG A 167 10.24 -4.09 14.74
C ARG A 167 10.41 -3.03 13.65
N MET A 168 9.30 -2.58 13.08
CA MET A 168 9.26 -1.42 12.19
C MET A 168 9.39 -0.10 12.97
N THR A 169 9.84 0.95 12.29
CA THR A 169 9.96 2.26 12.92
C THR A 169 8.61 2.99 12.90
N VAL A 170 8.33 3.73 13.96
CA VAL A 170 7.07 4.47 14.10
C VAL A 170 6.97 5.60 13.06
N ASN A 171 8.10 6.18 12.64
CA ASN A 171 8.17 7.28 11.66
C ASN A 171 8.44 6.82 10.22
N GLY A 172 8.76 5.53 10.02
CA GLY A 172 9.26 5.00 8.76
C GLY A 172 10.67 5.52 8.39
N ILE A 173 11.32 4.86 7.43
CA ILE A 173 12.60 5.30 6.82
C ILE A 173 12.48 6.55 5.93
N VAL A 174 11.30 7.18 5.89
CA VAL A 174 10.90 8.18 4.90
C VAL A 174 11.83 9.38 4.90
N SER A 175 12.16 9.89 6.09
CA SER A 175 13.02 11.07 6.27
C SER A 175 14.24 10.80 7.14
N ASP A 176 14.41 9.56 7.63
CA ASP A 176 15.49 9.19 8.53
C ASP A 176 16.44 8.17 7.90
N SER A 177 17.72 8.55 7.78
CA SER A 177 18.79 7.71 7.26
C SER A 177 19.42 6.80 8.32
N THR A 178 18.97 6.85 9.58
CA THR A 178 19.53 6.04 10.67
C THR A 178 19.50 4.55 10.37
N SER A 179 18.55 4.06 9.56
CA SER A 179 18.42 2.65 9.20
C SER A 179 19.17 2.25 7.92
N ASP A 180 19.83 3.17 7.22
CA ASP A 180 20.50 2.87 5.94
C ASP A 180 21.62 1.84 6.10
N HIS A 181 22.36 1.92 7.20
CA HIS A 181 23.42 0.95 7.50
C HIS A 181 22.89 -0.48 7.71
N LEU A 182 21.59 -0.64 8.01
CA LEU A 182 20.94 -1.95 8.15
C LEU A 182 20.70 -2.61 6.79
N ILE A 183 20.49 -1.82 5.72
CA ILE A 183 20.35 -2.33 4.36
C ILE A 183 21.66 -3.01 3.94
N ALA A 184 22.80 -2.33 4.11
CA ALA A 184 24.11 -2.91 3.83
C ALA A 184 24.36 -4.19 4.66
N LYS A 185 23.96 -4.19 5.94
CA LYS A 185 24.08 -5.37 6.83
C LYS A 185 23.20 -6.55 6.39
N ALA A 186 22.00 -6.29 5.85
CA ALA A 186 21.09 -7.32 5.36
C ALA A 186 21.70 -8.09 4.19
N VAL A 187 22.31 -7.35 3.25
CA VAL A 187 22.98 -7.91 2.08
C VAL A 187 24.12 -8.86 2.48
N THR A 188 24.99 -8.45 3.41
CA THR A 188 26.09 -9.30 3.90
C THR A 188 25.61 -10.60 4.55
N ARG A 189 24.47 -10.58 5.25
CA ARG A 189 23.91 -11.80 5.86
C ARG A 189 23.31 -12.76 4.84
N GLY A 190 22.70 -12.23 3.78
CA GLY A 190 22.18 -13.04 2.68
C GLY A 190 23.28 -13.83 1.96
N THR A 191 24.48 -13.26 1.85
CA THR A 191 25.64 -13.93 1.24
C THR A 191 26.28 -15.00 2.14
N ASP A 192 26.28 -14.81 3.46
CA ASP A 192 26.87 -15.80 4.39
C ASP A 192 25.98 -17.06 4.53
N GLY A 193 24.65 -16.91 4.43
CA GLY A 193 23.69 -18.02 4.54
C GLY A 193 23.57 -18.91 3.29
N SER A 194 23.97 -18.43 2.12
CA SER A 194 23.93 -19.20 0.86
C SER A 194 25.15 -20.12 0.69
N THR A 195 26.26 -19.83 1.38
CA THR A 195 27.50 -20.62 1.29
C THR A 195 27.46 -21.91 2.13
N GLN A 196 26.56 -22.02 3.12
CA GLN A 196 26.51 -23.20 4.02
C GLN A 196 25.54 -24.32 3.61
N ARG A 197 24.78 -24.19 2.51
CA ARG A 197 23.78 -25.21 2.08
C ARG A 197 24.28 -26.13 0.94
N GLY A 198 25.59 -26.16 0.69
CA GLY A 198 26.20 -26.90 -0.43
C GLY A 198 27.00 -28.16 -0.07
N GLU A 199 27.34 -28.39 1.20
CA GLU A 199 28.25 -29.47 1.61
C GLU A 199 27.61 -30.44 2.61
N GLU A 200 26.56 -31.17 2.21
CA GLU A 200 26.14 -32.37 2.93
C GLU A 200 25.33 -33.27 2.00
N ARG A 201 26.05 -34.09 1.20
CA ARG A 201 25.61 -35.38 0.64
C ARG A 201 26.74 -36.01 -0.16
N GLU A 202 27.74 -36.53 0.52
CA GLU A 202 28.54 -37.63 -0.01
C GLU A 202 28.80 -38.63 1.12
N ASN A 203 28.62 -39.91 0.78
CA ASN A 203 28.77 -41.13 1.59
C ASN A 203 27.50 -41.62 2.31
N ASP A 204 26.75 -42.52 1.65
CA ASP A 204 26.68 -43.91 2.14
C ASP A 204 26.18 -44.86 1.03
N VAL A 205 27.04 -45.78 0.58
CA VAL A 205 26.66 -46.96 -0.21
C VAL A 205 27.21 -48.17 0.55
N PRO A 206 26.36 -49.05 1.11
CA PRO A 206 26.83 -50.31 1.66
C PRO A 206 26.96 -51.36 0.55
N GLN A 207 28.01 -52.18 0.67
CA GLN A 207 28.30 -53.33 -0.19
C GLN A 207 27.37 -54.51 0.05
#